data_AF-A0A843GT30-F1
#
_entry.id   AF-A0A843GT30-F1
#
_cell.length_a   1.000
_cell.length_b   1.000
_cell.length_c   1.000
_cell.angle_alpha   90.00
_cell.angle_beta   90.00
_cell.angle_gamma   90.00
#
_symmetry.space_group_name_H-M   'P 1'
#
loop_
_entity.id
_entity.type
_entity.pdbx_description
1 polymer ?
#
loop_
_entity_poly.entity_id
_entity_poly.type
_entity_poly.pdbx_seq_one_letter_code
_entity_poly.pdbx_strand_id
1 'polypeptide(L)'
;MRIIVNDILWKIVFVHPSSVQLLNNQGLPTFGVTDNNVKCVFLSNKLKGEFLYKVLCHELCHVYCFSYNIFMSVDDEEHLAQFISEYGKSIISDTDTLLDIMLNHNIAL
;
A
#
# COMPACT_ATOMS: atom_id res chain seq x y z
N MET A 1 9.51 11.85 -1.14
CA MET A 1 8.79 11.99 0.14
C MET A 1 9.30 10.93 1.11
N ARG A 2 8.98 11.00 2.41
CA ARG A 2 9.43 10.02 3.41
C ARG A 2 8.33 9.73 4.43
N ILE A 3 8.27 8.49 4.90
CA ILE A 3 7.41 8.05 6.01
C ILE A 3 8.22 7.18 6.97
N ILE A 4 7.80 7.09 8.22
CA ILE A 4 8.38 6.18 9.22
C ILE A 4 7.31 5.15 9.58
N VAL A 5 7.65 3.87 9.47
CA VAL A 5 6.78 2.75 9.85
C VAL A 5 7.61 1.81 10.70
N ASN A 6 7.15 1.54 11.93
CA ASN A 6 7.86 0.72 12.92
C ASN A 6 9.36 1.08 13.06
N ASP A 7 9.66 2.37 13.28
CA ASP A 7 11.02 2.93 13.39
C ASP A 7 11.91 2.80 12.14
N ILE A 8 11.37 2.33 11.00
CA ILE A 8 12.09 2.25 9.73
C ILE A 8 11.71 3.42 8.83
N LEU A 9 12.72 4.15 8.35
CA LEU A 9 12.55 5.25 7.41
C LEU A 9 12.41 4.73 5.97
N TRP A 10 11.25 4.94 5.36
CA TRP A 10 10.98 4.62 3.96
C TRP A 10 11.00 5.88 3.10
N LYS A 11 11.62 5.76 1.92
CA LYS A 11 11.59 6.80 0.88
C LYS A 11 10.52 6.47 -0.16
N ILE A 12 9.80 7.49 -0.63
CA ILE A 12 8.86 7.36 -1.74
C ILE A 12 9.37 8.24 -2.88
N VAL A 13 9.65 7.62 -4.03
CA VAL A 13 10.31 8.24 -5.17
C VAL A 13 9.51 8.00 -6.45
N PHE A 14 9.20 9.07 -7.17
CA PHE A 14 8.63 8.96 -8.51
C PHE A 14 9.74 8.83 -9.56
N VAL A 15 9.62 7.87 -10.45
CA VAL A 15 10.59 7.58 -11.52
C VAL A 15 9.91 7.50 -12.88
N HIS A 16 10.67 7.55 -13.96
CA HIS A 16 10.14 7.38 -15.31
C HIS A 16 9.54 5.96 -15.46
N PRO A 17 8.45 5.73 -16.24
CA PRO A 17 7.84 4.40 -16.34
C PRO A 17 8.75 3.31 -16.93
N SER A 18 9.81 3.70 -17.63
CA SER A 18 10.82 2.76 -18.15
C SER A 18 12.03 2.57 -17.21
N SER A 19 11.93 3.02 -15.96
CA SER A 19 13.01 2.88 -14.98
C SER A 19 13.15 1.42 -14.58
N VAL A 20 14.39 0.94 -14.43
CA VAL A 20 14.67 -0.45 -14.00
C VAL A 20 14.13 -0.77 -12.60
N GLN A 21 13.90 0.26 -11.78
CA GLN A 21 13.29 0.14 -10.45
C GLN A 21 11.79 -0.15 -10.49
N LEU A 22 11.14 -0.08 -11.67
CA LEU A 22 9.74 -0.47 -11.87
C LEU A 22 9.63 -1.84 -12.56
N LEU A 23 10.59 -2.71 -12.30
CA LEU A 23 10.55 -4.10 -12.75
C LEU A 23 10.28 -4.99 -11.54
N ASN A 24 9.36 -5.94 -11.68
CA ASN A 24 9.15 -6.96 -10.65
C ASN A 24 10.32 -7.96 -10.61
N ASN A 25 10.23 -8.93 -9.71
CA ASN A 25 11.25 -9.98 -9.55
C ASN A 25 11.47 -10.86 -10.80
N GLN A 26 10.56 -10.81 -11.77
CA GLN A 26 10.65 -11.51 -13.07
C GLN A 26 11.14 -10.59 -14.20
N GLY A 27 11.46 -9.32 -13.91
CA GLY A 27 11.88 -8.34 -14.91
C GLY A 27 10.73 -7.74 -15.72
N LEU A 28 9.47 -7.94 -15.31
CA LEU A 28 8.30 -7.39 -16.01
C LEU A 28 7.98 -5.98 -15.50
N PRO A 29 7.56 -5.04 -16.38
CA PRO A 29 7.18 -3.69 -15.99
C PRO A 29 5.99 -3.65 -15.03
N THR A 30 6.08 -2.80 -14.02
CA THR A 30 5.00 -2.50 -13.05
C THR A 30 4.78 -0.98 -12.92
N PHE A 31 3.77 -0.59 -12.15
CA PHE A 31 3.48 0.81 -11.85
C PHE A 31 4.08 1.28 -10.53
N GLY A 32 4.33 0.36 -9.62
CA GLY A 32 4.98 0.56 -8.33
C GLY A 32 5.84 -0.65 -7.96
N VAL A 33 6.87 -0.42 -7.15
CA VAL A 33 7.70 -1.47 -6.54
C VAL A 33 8.14 -1.01 -5.15
N THR A 34 8.00 -1.89 -4.16
CA THR A 34 8.54 -1.70 -2.82
C THR A 34 9.81 -2.53 -2.66
N ASP A 35 10.96 -1.86 -2.55
CA ASP A 35 12.25 -2.51 -2.34
C ASP A 35 12.67 -2.42 -0.87
N ASN A 36 12.61 -3.57 -0.20
CA ASN A 36 12.96 -3.72 1.20
C ASN A 36 14.47 -3.61 1.49
N ASN A 37 15.34 -3.79 0.50
CA ASN A 37 16.79 -3.71 0.70
C ASN A 37 17.25 -2.26 0.84
N VAL A 38 16.64 -1.35 0.06
CA VAL A 38 16.97 0.08 0.08
C VAL A 38 15.95 0.94 0.82
N LYS A 39 14.91 0.31 1.39
CA LYS A 39 13.77 0.95 2.06
C LYS A 39 13.15 2.05 1.21
N CYS A 40 12.81 1.70 -0.03
CA CYS A 40 12.29 2.64 -1.00
C CYS A 40 11.08 2.08 -1.74
N VAL A 41 10.03 2.90 -1.84
CA VAL A 41 8.91 2.70 -2.75
C VAL A 41 9.15 3.53 -4.00
N PHE A 42 9.21 2.86 -5.14
CA PHE A 42 9.29 3.47 -6.45
C PHE A 42 7.91 3.50 -7.09
N LEU A 43 7.53 4.64 -7.64
CA LEU A 43 6.25 4.83 -8.33
C LEU A 43 6.48 5.44 -9.70
N SER A 44 5.71 5.01 -10.69
CA SER A 44 5.69 5.65 -12.00
C SER A 44 5.21 7.09 -11.89
N ASN A 45 5.99 8.04 -12.44
CA ASN A 45 5.65 9.46 -12.47
C ASN A 45 4.46 9.80 -13.39
N LYS A 46 3.88 8.82 -14.08
CA LYS A 46 2.63 8.96 -14.86
C LYS A 46 1.37 8.65 -14.05
N LEU A 47 1.51 8.12 -12.83
CA LEU A 47 0.37 7.80 -11.96
C LEU A 47 -0.36 9.08 -11.51
N LYS A 48 -1.69 9.03 -11.50
CA LYS A 48 -2.56 10.14 -11.06
C LYS A 48 -3.92 9.64 -10.59
N GLY A 49 -4.58 10.46 -9.76
CA GLY A 49 -5.95 10.23 -9.29
C GLY A 49 -6.13 8.88 -8.58
N GLU A 50 -7.27 8.23 -8.81
CA GLU A 50 -7.62 6.94 -8.21
C GLU A 50 -6.61 5.83 -8.52
N PHE A 51 -5.94 5.86 -9.68
CA PHE A 51 -4.95 4.85 -10.01
C PHE A 51 -3.66 5.02 -9.20
N LEU A 52 -3.22 6.27 -8.98
CA LEU A 52 -2.14 6.55 -8.03
C LEU A 52 -2.51 6.08 -6.62
N TYR A 53 -3.74 6.38 -6.18
CA TYR A 53 -4.23 5.96 -4.87
C TYR A 53 -4.12 4.43 -4.71
N LYS A 54 -4.66 3.66 -5.66
CA LYS A 54 -4.62 2.19 -5.62
C LYS A 54 -3.20 1.64 -5.57
N VAL A 55 -2.33 2.08 -6.48
CA VAL A 55 -0.93 1.61 -6.51
C VAL A 55 -0.20 2.00 -5.23
N LEU A 56 -0.37 3.23 -4.74
CA LEU A 56 0.27 3.64 -3.49
C LEU A 56 -0.24 2.83 -2.29
N CYS A 57 -1.54 2.56 -2.18
CA CYS A 57 -2.08 1.72 -1.11
C CYS A 57 -1.53 0.29 -1.17
N HIS A 58 -1.40 -0.28 -2.36
CA HIS A 58 -0.77 -1.58 -2.58
C HIS A 58 0.68 -1.57 -2.07
N GLU A 59 1.51 -0.63 -2.53
CA GLU A 59 2.91 -0.55 -2.12
C GLU A 59 3.08 -0.26 -0.61
N LEU A 60 2.19 0.54 -0.03
CA LEU A 60 2.23 0.79 1.41
C LEU A 60 1.88 -0.47 2.21
N CYS A 61 1.05 -1.39 1.69
CA CYS A 61 0.83 -2.68 2.34
C CYS A 61 2.15 -3.45 2.51
N HIS A 62 2.96 -3.52 1.45
CA HIS A 62 4.30 -4.13 1.47
C HIS A 62 5.23 -3.45 2.48
N VAL A 63 5.22 -2.12 2.52
CA VAL A 63 5.98 -1.34 3.51
C VAL A 63 5.65 -1.76 4.94
N TYR A 64 4.36 -1.91 5.27
CA TYR A 64 3.96 -2.35 6.60
C TYR A 64 4.35 -3.80 6.86
N CYS A 65 4.14 -4.72 5.92
CA CYS A 65 4.54 -6.12 6.07
C CYS A 65 6.04 -6.23 6.38
N PHE A 66 6.89 -5.57 5.59
CA PHE A 66 8.32 -5.54 5.82
C PHE A 66 8.72 -4.84 7.12
N SER A 67 8.06 -3.75 7.48
CA SER A 67 8.43 -2.99 8.68
C SER A 67 8.11 -3.73 9.97
N TYR A 68 7.05 -4.55 9.98
CA TYR A 68 6.65 -5.37 11.11
C TYR A 68 7.19 -6.80 11.08
N ASN A 69 8.08 -7.13 10.12
CA ASN A 69 8.61 -8.48 9.91
C ASN A 69 7.49 -9.53 9.75
N ILE A 70 6.42 -9.16 9.04
CA ILE A 70 5.33 -10.07 8.68
C ILE A 70 5.78 -10.81 7.43
N PHE A 71 5.98 -12.12 7.56
CA PHE A 71 6.43 -12.98 6.47
C PHE A 71 5.28 -13.85 5.98
N MET A 72 5.07 -13.84 4.66
CA MET A 72 4.08 -14.64 3.94
C MET A 72 4.72 -15.22 2.68
N SER A 73 4.00 -16.08 1.97
CA SER A 73 4.39 -16.40 0.59
C SER A 73 4.26 -15.14 -0.28
N VAL A 74 5.03 -15.06 -1.36
CA VAL A 74 4.95 -13.92 -2.31
C VAL A 74 3.52 -13.75 -2.82
N ASP A 75 2.84 -14.85 -3.14
CA ASP A 75 1.47 -14.83 -3.64
C ASP A 75 0.49 -14.30 -2.57
N ASP A 76 0.63 -14.71 -1.31
CA ASP A 76 -0.23 -14.21 -0.22
C ASP A 76 0.02 -12.73 0.09
N GLU A 77 1.27 -12.28 0.04
CA GLU A 77 1.64 -10.88 0.24
C GLU A 77 1.02 -9.99 -0.85
N GLU A 78 1.12 -10.39 -2.11
CA GLU A 78 0.49 -9.70 -3.24
C GLU A 78 -1.04 -9.72 -3.17
N HIS A 79 -1.65 -10.84 -2.75
CA HIS A 79 -3.10 -10.91 -2.53
C HIS A 79 -3.55 -9.96 -1.40
N LEU A 80 -2.80 -9.88 -0.31
CA LEU A 80 -3.09 -8.94 0.78
C LEU A 80 -2.97 -7.49 0.29
N ALA A 81 -1.90 -7.16 -0.42
CA ALA A 81 -1.68 -5.82 -0.96
C ALA A 81 -2.79 -5.43 -1.96
N GLN A 82 -3.22 -6.36 -2.82
CA GLN A 82 -4.36 -6.16 -3.70
C GLN A 82 -5.65 -5.91 -2.90
N PHE A 83 -5.93 -6.76 -1.90
CA PHE A 83 -7.12 -6.63 -1.05
C PHE A 83 -7.19 -5.26 -0.38
N ILE A 84 -6.09 -4.80 0.20
CA ILE A 84 -6.02 -3.47 0.84
C ILE A 84 -6.24 -2.35 -0.19
N SER A 85 -5.65 -2.46 -1.39
CA SER A 85 -5.78 -1.45 -2.44
C SER A 85 -7.20 -1.33 -3.01
N GLU A 86 -7.96 -2.42 -3.03
CA GLU A 86 -9.30 -2.48 -3.58
C GLU A 86 -10.39 -2.17 -2.55
N TYR A 87 -10.26 -2.75 -1.36
CA TYR A 87 -11.35 -2.77 -0.38
C TYR A 87 -11.05 -1.98 0.89
N GLY A 88 -9.78 -1.69 1.18
CA GLY A 88 -9.38 -1.09 2.46
C GLY A 88 -10.09 0.22 2.77
N LYS A 89 -10.24 1.12 1.78
CA LYS A 89 -10.96 2.39 1.95
C LYS A 89 -12.44 2.18 2.28
N SER A 90 -13.09 1.26 1.57
CA SER A 90 -14.51 0.97 1.75
C SER A 90 -14.77 0.35 3.12
N ILE A 91 -13.95 -0.62 3.52
CA ILE A 91 -14.05 -1.26 4.84
C ILE A 91 -13.95 -0.23 5.96
N ILE A 92 -12.98 0.70 5.89
CA ILE A 92 -12.83 1.76 6.89
C ILE A 92 -14.04 2.69 6.87
N SER A 93 -14.49 3.12 5.69
CA SER A 93 -15.66 3.99 5.55
C SER A 93 -16.93 3.38 6.12
N ASP A 94 -17.17 2.09 5.86
CA ASP A 94 -18.32 1.36 6.38
C ASP A 94 -18.22 1.22 7.90
N THR A 95 -17.02 0.94 8.42
CA THR A 95 -16.74 0.86 9.86
C THR A 95 -17.05 2.18 10.56
N ASP A 96 -16.54 3.30 10.04
CA ASP A 96 -16.76 4.63 10.61
C ASP A 96 -18.25 5.00 10.60
N THR A 97 -18.95 4.67 9.51
CA THR A 97 -20.41 4.88 9.40
C THR A 97 -21.18 4.08 10.45
N LEU A 98 -20.85 2.81 10.64
CA LEU A 98 -21.52 1.95 11.63
C LEU A 98 -21.22 2.42 13.06
N LEU A 99 -19.99 2.83 13.35
CA LEU A 99 -19.61 3.38 14.65
C LEU A 99 -20.36 4.68 14.97
N ASP A 100 -20.49 5.58 13.99
CA ASP A 100 -21.28 6.80 14.14
C ASP A 100 -22.74 6.48 14.51
N ILE A 101 -23.35 5.51 13.82
CA ILE A 101 -24.70 5.06 14.12
C ILE A 101 -24.79 4.48 15.54
N MET A 102 -23.89 3.57 15.93
CA MET A 102 -23.94 2.93 17.23
C MET A 102 -23.76 3.93 18.39
N LEU A 103 -22.81 4.87 18.24
CA LEU A 103 -22.45 5.81 19.29
C LEU A 103 -23.42 6.99 19.39
N ASN A 104 -23.93 7.49 18.27
CA ASN A 104 -24.80 8.68 18.24
C ASN A 104 -26.30 8.36 18.23
N HIS A 105 -26.71 7.13 17.88
CA HIS A 105 -28.11 6.71 17.91
C HIS A 105 -28.50 5.76 19.06
N ASN A 106 -27.67 5.64 20.10
CA ASN A 106 -28.02 4.92 21.34
C ASN A 106 -28.55 3.50 21.08
N ILE A 107 -27.98 2.82 20.08
CA ILE A 107 -28.26 1.40 19.84
C ILE A 107 -27.44 0.65 20.87
N ALA A 108 -28.03 0.40 22.04
CA ALA A 108 -27.46 -0.47 23.05
C ALA A 108 -27.16 -1.82 22.40
N LEU A 109 -25.87 -2.20 22.40
CA LEU A 109 -25.43 -3.57 22.15
C LEU A 109 -25.94 -4.50 23.26
#